data_AF-A0A529XZ76-F1
#
_entry.id   AF-A0A529XZ76-F1
#
_cell.length_a   1.000
_cell.length_b   1.000
_cell.length_c   1.000
_cell.angle_alpha   90.00
_cell.angle_beta   90.00
_cell.angle_gamma   90.00
#
_symmetry.space_group_name_H-M   'P 1'
#
loop_
_entity.id
_entity.type
_entity.pdbx_description
1 polymer ?
#
loop_
_entity_poly.entity_id
_entity_poly.type
_entity_poly.pdbx_seq_one_letter_code
_entity_poly.pdbx_strand_id
1 'polypeptide(L)'
;ALHARAATAEDTDWTEIDLLYGLLEQMQPSPVVTLNRAVAASKVRGPEAALAMIEPLEERLSGYFHFFGLRGGLLMQLGRNEEARVAFDRAIALANTAAEAAHIRMHIDRLIKESAERTPAKKAH
;
A
#
# COMPACT_ATOMS: atom_id res chain seq x y z
N ALA A 1 -2.37 29.63 -1.48
CA ALA A 1 -2.53 28.47 -2.37
C ALA A 1 -1.21 28.27 -3.10
N LEU A 2 -0.40 27.30 -2.68
CA LEU A 2 0.97 27.12 -3.19
C LEU A 2 1.19 25.66 -3.55
N HIS A 3 1.24 25.44 -4.87
CA HIS A 3 1.94 24.43 -5.64
C HIS A 3 2.18 23.02 -5.07
N ALA A 4 1.37 22.08 -5.57
CA ALA A 4 1.82 20.71 -5.80
C ALA A 4 3.05 20.75 -6.73
N ARG A 5 4.23 20.47 -6.19
CA ARG A 5 5.42 20.14 -6.97
C ARG A 5 5.90 18.76 -6.53
N ALA A 6 5.50 17.76 -7.28
CA ALA A 6 6.25 16.52 -7.42
C ALA A 6 6.01 16.04 -8.86
N ALA A 7 7.05 16.07 -9.69
CA ALA A 7 6.97 15.59 -11.08
C ALA A 7 7.31 14.09 -11.17
N THR A 8 7.95 13.51 -10.14
CA THR A 8 8.15 12.07 -9.97
C THR A 8 7.91 11.63 -8.53
N ALA A 9 7.76 10.33 -8.28
CA ALA A 9 7.60 9.77 -6.94
C ALA A 9 8.85 9.96 -6.04
N GLU A 10 10.00 10.34 -6.60
CA GLU A 10 11.22 10.67 -5.86
C GLU A 10 11.22 12.12 -5.33
N ASP A 11 10.47 13.04 -5.92
CA ASP A 11 10.34 14.43 -5.44
C ASP A 11 9.38 14.56 -4.25
N THR A 12 8.59 13.51 -3.98
CA THR A 12 7.67 13.49 -2.85
C THR A 12 8.46 13.30 -1.55
N ASP A 13 8.36 14.27 -0.62
CA ASP A 13 8.89 14.09 0.73
C ASP A 13 8.03 13.09 1.51
N TRP A 14 8.37 11.81 1.37
CA TRP A 14 7.69 10.72 2.05
C TRP A 14 7.82 10.79 3.57
N THR A 15 8.88 11.43 4.07
CA THR A 15 9.07 11.63 5.51
C THR A 15 8.08 12.66 6.03
N GLU A 16 7.94 13.79 5.33
CA GLU A 16 6.93 14.80 5.65
C GLU A 16 5.51 14.21 5.58
N ILE A 17 5.21 13.40 4.56
CA ILE A 17 3.90 12.73 4.45
C ILE A 17 3.63 11.77 5.61
N ASP A 18 4.60 10.92 6.01
CA ASP A 18 4.43 10.02 7.16
C ASP A 18 4.21 10.81 8.46
N LEU A 19 4.89 11.95 8.63
CA LEU A 19 4.70 12.85 9.77
C LEU A 19 3.31 13.49 9.77
N LEU A 20 2.84 14.03 8.63
CA LEU A 20 1.52 14.63 8.50
C LEU A 20 0.41 13.62 8.78
N TYR A 21 0.54 12.39 8.29
CA TYR A 21 -0.40 11.32 8.62
C TYR A 21 -0.33 10.93 10.11
N GLY A 22 0.86 10.92 10.72
CA GLY A 22 1.02 10.69 12.16
C GLY A 22 0.30 11.74 13.00
N LEU A 23 0.38 13.02 12.61
CA LEU A 23 -0.36 14.12 13.24
C LEU A 23 -1.88 13.96 13.03
N LEU A 24 -2.31 13.61 11.81
CA LEU A 24 -3.72 13.38 11.52
C LEU A 24 -4.29 12.21 12.34
N GLU A 25 -3.53 11.13 12.51
CA GLU A 25 -3.92 9.96 13.30
C GLU A 25 -4.13 10.31 14.78
N GLN A 26 -3.35 11.24 15.34
CA GLN A 26 -3.56 11.75 16.71
C GLN A 26 -4.84 12.57 16.83
N MET A 27 -5.17 13.37 15.82
CA MET A 27 -6.37 14.22 15.82
C MET A 27 -7.64 13.43 15.49
N GLN A 28 -7.54 12.44 14.60
CA GLN A 28 -8.64 11.65 14.09
C GLN A 28 -8.22 10.19 13.89
N PRO A 29 -8.27 9.37 14.96
CA PRO A 29 -7.93 7.95 14.87
C PRO A 29 -8.86 7.22 13.90
N SER A 30 -8.30 6.64 12.83
CA SER A 30 -9.06 5.91 11.80
C SER A 30 -8.19 4.84 11.13
N PRO A 31 -8.71 3.61 10.94
CA PRO A 31 -7.94 2.54 10.32
C PRO A 31 -7.61 2.86 8.85
N VAL A 32 -8.43 3.68 8.19
CA VAL A 32 -8.14 4.15 6.82
C VAL A 32 -6.99 5.17 6.82
N VAL A 33 -6.88 6.01 7.85
CA VAL A 33 -5.75 6.94 8.01
C VAL A 33 -4.46 6.16 8.25
N THR A 34 -4.48 5.17 9.15
CA THR A 34 -3.34 4.27 9.39
C THR A 34 -2.94 3.51 8.11
N LEU A 35 -3.91 3.02 7.34
CA LEU A 35 -3.66 2.35 6.06
C LEU A 35 -2.96 3.29 5.05
N ASN A 36 -3.44 4.52 4.91
CA ASN A 36 -2.83 5.51 4.02
C ASN A 36 -1.41 5.89 4.48
N ARG A 37 -1.21 6.03 5.79
CA ARG A 37 0.11 6.25 6.39
C ARG A 37 1.08 5.12 6.08
N ALA A 38 0.62 3.88 6.10
CA ALA A 38 1.45 2.71 5.81
C ALA A 38 2.07 2.77 4.40
N VAL A 39 1.42 3.42 3.43
CA VAL A 39 2.01 3.68 2.11
C VAL A 39 3.27 4.55 2.26
N ALA A 40 3.20 5.67 3.00
CA ALA A 40 4.36 6.52 3.25
C ALA A 40 5.41 5.79 4.10
N ALA A 41 5.00 5.06 5.12
CA ALA A 41 5.87 4.21 5.93
C ALA A 41 6.66 3.21 5.07
N SER A 42 6.04 2.62 4.03
CA SER A 42 6.74 1.70 3.12
C SER A 42 7.89 2.37 2.37
N LYS A 43 7.76 3.67 2.08
CA LYS A 43 8.77 4.46 1.36
C LYS A 43 9.90 4.92 2.28
N VAL A 44 9.58 5.21 3.54
CA VAL A 44 10.54 5.74 4.53
C VAL A 44 11.27 4.61 5.27
N ARG A 45 10.53 3.58 5.70
CA ARG A 45 11.01 2.51 6.59
C ARG A 45 11.02 1.12 5.96
N GLY A 46 10.51 0.99 4.73
CA GLY A 46 10.48 -0.27 4.00
C GLY A 46 9.18 -1.07 4.18
N PRO A 47 8.99 -2.10 3.32
CA PRO A 47 7.74 -2.85 3.24
C PRO A 47 7.41 -3.66 4.50
N GLU A 48 8.39 -4.16 5.24
CA GLU A 48 8.19 -4.90 6.50
C GLU A 48 7.52 -4.01 7.56
N ALA A 49 8.01 -2.78 7.71
CA ALA A 49 7.46 -1.83 8.69
C ALA A 49 6.02 -1.42 8.35
N ALA A 50 5.73 -1.25 7.06
CA ALA A 50 4.38 -0.97 6.58
C ALA A 50 3.45 -2.17 6.77
N LEU A 51 3.93 -3.39 6.55
CA LEU A 51 3.13 -4.60 6.72
C LEU A 51 2.74 -4.80 8.19
N ALA A 52 3.70 -4.63 9.11
CA ALA A 52 3.45 -4.69 10.55
C ALA A 52 2.46 -3.59 11.03
N MET A 53 2.48 -2.42 10.39
CA MET A 53 1.56 -1.32 10.70
C MET A 53 0.10 -1.65 10.33
N ILE A 54 -0.13 -2.37 9.23
CA ILE A 54 -1.48 -2.66 8.75
C ILE A 54 -2.05 -3.96 9.30
N GLU A 55 -1.22 -4.91 9.74
CA GLU A 55 -1.67 -6.22 10.23
C GLU A 55 -2.77 -6.13 11.31
N PRO A 56 -2.69 -5.25 12.33
CA PRO A 56 -3.76 -5.10 13.33
C PRO A 56 -5.07 -4.51 12.78
N LEU A 57 -5.09 -3.99 11.55
CA LEU A 57 -6.26 -3.36 10.94
C LEU A 57 -7.16 -4.36 10.20
N GLU A 58 -6.69 -5.59 9.98
CA GLU A 58 -7.34 -6.57 9.10
C GLU A 58 -8.81 -6.79 9.44
N GLU A 59 -9.14 -7.01 10.71
CA GLU A 59 -10.52 -7.25 11.14
C GLU A 59 -11.42 -6.05 10.78
N ARG A 60 -10.96 -4.84 11.10
CA ARG A 60 -11.68 -3.58 10.89
C ARG A 60 -11.79 -3.19 9.42
N LEU A 61 -10.90 -3.69 8.57
CA LEU A 61 -10.84 -3.40 7.13
C LEU A 61 -11.14 -4.64 6.28
N SER A 62 -11.75 -5.67 6.85
CA SER A 62 -12.01 -6.97 6.21
C SER A 62 -12.93 -6.90 4.97
N GLY A 63 -13.73 -5.83 4.86
CA GLY A 63 -14.58 -5.49 3.71
C GLY A 63 -13.98 -4.45 2.76
N TYR A 64 -12.74 -4.03 2.96
CA TYR A 64 -12.13 -2.92 2.23
C TYR A 64 -11.00 -3.39 1.31
N PHE A 65 -11.26 -3.46 -0.01
CA PHE A 65 -10.32 -4.06 -0.96
C PHE A 65 -8.95 -3.38 -1.01
N HIS A 66 -8.87 -2.08 -0.71
CA HIS A 66 -7.60 -1.35 -0.65
C HIS A 66 -6.65 -1.87 0.44
N PHE A 67 -7.18 -2.41 1.55
CA PHE A 67 -6.36 -3.06 2.57
C PHE A 67 -5.61 -4.26 1.97
N PHE A 68 -6.35 -5.15 1.31
CA PHE A 68 -5.80 -6.35 0.71
C PHE A 68 -4.89 -6.04 -0.50
N GLY A 69 -5.20 -4.98 -1.26
CA GLY A 69 -4.32 -4.48 -2.33
C GLY A 69 -2.97 -4.00 -1.80
N LEU A 70 -2.95 -3.18 -0.75
CA LEU A 70 -1.70 -2.71 -0.13
C LEU A 70 -0.93 -3.89 0.48
N ARG A 71 -1.59 -4.78 1.23
CA ARG A 71 -0.97 -5.98 1.81
C ARG A 71 -0.30 -6.83 0.73
N GLY A 72 -0.99 -7.10 -0.38
CA GLY A 72 -0.43 -7.86 -1.49
C GLY A 72 0.79 -7.18 -2.12
N GLY A 73 0.72 -5.87 -2.36
CA GLY A 73 1.85 -5.09 -2.89
C GLY A 73 3.08 -5.15 -1.98
N LEU A 74 2.90 -4.97 -0.67
CA LEU A 74 3.98 -5.07 0.31
C LEU A 74 4.59 -6.48 0.35
N LEU A 75 3.76 -7.52 0.36
CA LEU A 75 4.21 -8.92 0.34
C LEU A 75 5.02 -9.25 -0.93
N MET A 76 4.65 -8.70 -2.09
CA MET A 76 5.45 -8.86 -3.32
C MET A 76 6.82 -8.21 -3.20
N GLN A 77 6.91 -7.00 -2.63
CA GLN A 77 8.21 -6.33 -2.41
C GLN A 77 9.13 -7.15 -1.49
N LEU A 78 8.54 -7.94 -0.60
CA LEU A 78 9.25 -8.87 0.29
C LEU A 78 9.58 -10.22 -0.36
N GLY A 79 9.17 -10.46 -1.61
CA GLY A 79 9.28 -11.76 -2.29
C GLY A 79 8.31 -12.84 -1.77
N ARG A 80 7.33 -12.47 -0.94
CA ARG A 80 6.30 -13.36 -0.36
C ARG A 80 5.14 -13.53 -1.34
N ASN A 81 5.44 -14.05 -2.52
CA ASN A 81 4.53 -14.04 -3.68
C ASN A 81 3.24 -14.86 -3.46
N GLU A 82 3.31 -15.99 -2.76
CA GLU A 82 2.12 -16.82 -2.49
C GLU A 82 1.12 -16.09 -1.59
N GLU A 83 1.62 -15.43 -0.54
CA GLU A 83 0.79 -14.63 0.37
C GLU A 83 0.24 -13.39 -0.33
N ALA A 84 1.03 -12.77 -1.21
CA ALA A 84 0.57 -11.65 -2.02
C ALA A 84 -0.61 -12.05 -2.90
N ARG A 85 -0.53 -13.23 -3.56
CA ARG A 85 -1.63 -13.77 -4.37
C ARG A 85 -2.90 -13.94 -3.55
N VAL A 86 -2.79 -14.53 -2.35
CA VAL A 86 -3.94 -14.69 -1.45
C VAL A 86 -4.58 -13.34 -1.09
N ALA A 87 -3.77 -12.32 -0.81
CA ALA A 87 -4.27 -10.98 -0.53
C ALA A 87 -5.00 -10.38 -1.76
N PHE A 88 -4.42 -10.48 -2.96
CA PHE A 88 -5.05 -9.98 -4.17
C PHE A 88 -6.36 -10.72 -4.51
N ASP A 89 -6.41 -12.04 -4.34
CA ASP A 89 -7.62 -12.83 -4.51
C ASP A 89 -8.71 -12.35 -3.56
N ARG A 90 -8.36 -12.04 -2.31
CA ARG A 90 -9.30 -11.46 -1.33
C ARG A 90 -9.77 -10.06 -1.73
N ALA A 91 -8.90 -9.22 -2.27
CA ALA A 91 -9.28 -7.90 -2.77
C ALA A 91 -10.32 -8.01 -3.90
N ILE A 92 -10.11 -8.92 -4.86
CA ILE A 92 -11.01 -9.14 -5.99
C ILE A 92 -12.35 -9.73 -5.52
N ALA A 93 -12.32 -10.63 -4.54
CA ALA A 93 -13.52 -11.25 -3.96
C ALA A 93 -14.45 -10.26 -3.24
N LEU A 94 -14.00 -9.04 -2.94
CA LEU A 94 -14.82 -7.99 -2.34
C LEU A 94 -15.65 -7.19 -3.37
N ALA A 95 -15.45 -7.43 -4.68
CA ALA A 95 -16.28 -6.82 -5.71
C ALA A 95 -17.72 -7.38 -5.68
N ASN A 96 -18.70 -6.50 -5.80
CA ASN A 96 -20.12 -6.88 -5.91
C ASN A 96 -20.55 -7.08 -7.36
N THR A 97 -19.75 -6.62 -8.32
CA THR A 97 -20.05 -6.72 -9.75
C THR A 97 -18.80 -7.08 -10.58
N ALA A 98 -19.02 -7.59 -11.79
CA ALA A 98 -17.92 -7.88 -12.72
C ALA A 98 -17.14 -6.61 -13.12
N ALA A 99 -17.81 -5.46 -13.21
CA ALA A 99 -17.16 -4.18 -13.51
C ALA A 99 -16.25 -3.73 -12.37
N GLU A 100 -16.71 -3.86 -11.11
CA GLU A 100 -15.88 -3.61 -9.92
C GLU A 100 -14.67 -4.55 -9.87
N ALA A 101 -14.87 -5.85 -10.14
CA ALA A 101 -13.79 -6.83 -10.16
C ALA A 101 -12.73 -6.49 -11.23
N ALA A 102 -13.15 -6.04 -12.41
CA ALA A 102 -12.25 -5.58 -13.46
C ALA A 102 -11.45 -4.35 -13.02
N HIS A 103 -12.11 -3.37 -12.41
CA HIS A 103 -11.44 -2.18 -11.87
C HIS A 103 -10.42 -2.53 -10.78
N ILE A 104 -10.76 -3.41 -9.85
CA ILE A 104 -9.84 -3.87 -8.80
C ILE A 104 -8.62 -4.58 -9.40
N ARG A 105 -8.82 -5.46 -10.40
CA ARG A 105 -7.71 -6.12 -11.12
C ARG A 105 -6.77 -5.11 -11.77
N MET A 106 -7.30 -4.13 -12.50
CA MET A 106 -6.49 -3.07 -13.11
C MET A 106 -5.69 -2.29 -12.05
N HIS A 107 -6.28 -2.04 -10.89
CA HIS A 107 -5.59 -1.39 -9.78
C HIS A 107 -4.45 -2.27 -9.23
N ILE A 108 -4.69 -3.57 -9.04
CA ILE A 108 -3.69 -4.53 -8.60
C ILE A 108 -2.55 -4.64 -9.61
N ASP A 109 -2.85 -4.78 -10.90
CA ASP A 109 -1.84 -4.88 -11.97
C ASP A 109 -0.90 -3.66 -11.96
N ARG A 110 -1.44 -2.47 -11.70
CA ARG A 110 -0.65 -1.26 -11.54
C ARG A 110 0.26 -1.32 -10.31
N LEU A 111 -0.25 -1.76 -9.16
CA LEU A 111 0.57 -1.95 -7.94
C LEU A 111 1.69 -2.97 -8.15
N ILE A 112 1.39 -4.06 -8.87
CA ILE A 112 2.37 -5.08 -9.24
C ILE A 112 3.49 -4.45 -10.06
N LYS A 113 3.14 -3.67 -11.08
CA LYS A 113 4.12 -2.97 -11.92
C LYS A 113 4.99 -2.00 -11.12
N GLU A 114 4.38 -1.17 -10.28
CA GLU A 114 5.08 -0.22 -9.41
C GLU A 114 6.02 -0.91 -8.40
N SER A 115 5.69 -2.14 -7.97
CA SER A 115 6.54 -2.94 -7.08
C SER A 115 7.75 -3.55 -7.80
N ALA A 116 7.58 -4.00 -9.05
CA ALA A 116 8.64 -4.61 -9.86
C ALA A 116 9.73 -3.59 -10.22
N GLU A 117 9.35 -2.35 -10.51
CA GLU A 117 10.27 -1.24 -10.81
C GLU A 117 11.12 -0.82 -9.60
N ARG A 118 10.75 -1.24 -8.38
CA ARG A 118 11.40 -0.85 -7.11
C ARG A 118 12.34 -1.90 -6.52
N THR A 119 12.42 -3.10 -7.08
CA THR A 119 13.33 -4.13 -6.56
C THR A 119 14.76 -3.78 -6.98
N PRO A 120 15.68 -3.40 -6.05
CA PRO A 120 17.06 -3.18 -6.45
C PRO A 120 17.61 -4.50 -6.98
N ALA A 121 18.20 -4.49 -8.17
CA ALA A 121 18.94 -5.62 -8.67
C ALA A 121 19.95 -6.02 -7.58
N LYS A 122 19.80 -7.23 -7.01
CA LYS A 122 20.79 -7.77 -6.07
C LYS A 122 22.14 -7.68 -6.77
N LYS A 123 23.02 -6.76 -6.34
CA LYS A 123 24.43 -6.81 -6.72
C LYS A 123 24.98 -8.05 -6.02
N ALA A 124 25.16 -9.12 -6.79
CA ALA A 124 25.98 -10.24 -6.38
C ALA A 124 27.40 -9.71 -6.13
N HIS A 125 27.88 -9.87 -4.91
CA HIS A 125 29.29 -9.76 -4.55
C HIS A 125 29.89 -11.16 -4.56
#